data_AF-A0A498C8L6-F1
#
_entry.id   AF-A0A498C8L6-F1
#
_cell.length_a   1.000
_cell.length_b   1.000
_cell.length_c   1.000
_cell.angle_alpha   90.00
_cell.angle_beta   90.00
_cell.angle_gamma   90.00
#
_symmetry.space_group_name_H-M   'P 1'
#
loop_
_entity.id
_entity.type
_entity.pdbx_description
1 polymer ?
#
loop_
_entity_poly.entity_id
_entity_poly.type
_entity_poly.pdbx_seq_one_letter_code
_entity_poly.pdbx_strand_id
1 'polypeptide(L)'
;MADQINKGRRRFLKTTALGAAAVPFTGLMLQQQVARADLPRLSEDDDIARSLDYKHDATQVEHRRYQEGQICGNCALWRGGDDEWGVCQIIPGKLVAREGWCNAWVQG
;
A
#
# COMPACT_ATOMS: atom_id res chain seq x y z
N MET A 1 29.07 43.55 25.58
CA MET A 1 30.06 42.86 26.45
C MET A 1 29.31 41.83 27.28
N ALA A 2 29.25 40.58 26.86
CA ALA A 2 30.25 39.52 27.08
C ALA A 2 30.08 38.81 28.43
N ASP A 3 29.76 37.52 28.29
CA ASP A 3 30.25 36.40 29.09
C ASP A 3 29.52 35.98 30.39
N GLN A 4 29.45 34.64 30.56
CA GLN A 4 29.09 33.87 31.76
C GLN A 4 27.61 33.63 32.10
N ILE A 5 26.82 32.99 31.23
CA ILE A 5 25.71 32.14 31.71
C ILE A 5 25.79 30.73 31.14
N ASN A 6 26.39 29.88 31.97
CA ASN A 6 26.02 28.49 32.20
C ASN A 6 26.67 27.39 31.34
N LYS A 7 27.93 27.17 31.71
CA LYS A 7 28.79 25.97 31.65
C LYS A 7 28.14 24.67 32.21
N GLY A 8 26.82 24.54 32.25
CA GLY A 8 26.05 23.37 32.68
C GLY A 8 25.38 22.57 31.56
N ARG A 9 25.23 23.14 30.36
CA ARG A 9 24.53 22.48 29.22
C ARG A 9 25.38 21.44 28.48
N ARG A 10 26.69 21.36 28.78
CA ARG A 10 27.64 20.41 28.17
C ARG A 10 27.95 19.21 29.08
N ARG A 11 27.11 18.96 30.09
CA ARG A 11 27.23 17.84 31.03
C ARG A 11 26.05 16.86 30.94
N PHE A 12 25.48 16.72 29.76
CA PHE A 12 24.55 15.62 29.43
C PHE A 12 25.08 14.70 28.32
N LEU A 13 26.27 14.99 27.77
CA LEU A 13 26.92 14.21 26.71
C LEU A 13 28.06 13.31 27.23
N LYS A 14 28.15 13.05 28.54
CA LYS A 14 29.21 12.23 29.14
C LYS A 14 28.72 11.31 30.26
N THR A 15 27.82 10.40 29.95
CA THR A 15 27.63 9.16 30.73
C THR A 15 27.43 8.00 29.78
N THR A 16 28.57 7.47 29.33
CA THR A 16 28.73 6.22 28.61
C THR A 16 28.83 5.06 29.60
N ALA A 17 28.44 3.86 29.14
CA ALA A 17 28.88 2.54 29.59
C ALA A 17 28.20 1.90 30.82
N LEU A 18 27.27 0.97 30.55
CA LEU A 18 27.34 -0.47 30.88
C LEU A 18 25.96 -1.10 30.68
N GLY A 19 25.80 -1.87 29.61
CA GLY A 19 24.54 -2.55 29.31
C GLY A 19 24.55 -3.16 27.92
N ALA A 20 25.41 -4.15 27.71
CA ALA A 20 25.35 -5.02 26.55
C ALA A 20 24.11 -5.93 26.67
N ALA A 21 22.97 -5.47 26.16
CA ALA A 21 21.92 -6.36 25.71
C ALA A 21 21.98 -6.35 24.18
N ALA A 22 22.71 -7.31 23.61
CA ALA A 22 22.60 -7.61 22.19
C ALA A 22 21.20 -8.19 21.97
N VAL A 23 20.22 -7.33 21.73
CA VAL A 23 18.91 -7.75 21.25
C VAL A 23 19.12 -8.06 19.76
N PRO A 24 19.05 -9.33 19.31
CA PRO A 24 19.04 -9.58 17.89
C PRO A 24 17.79 -8.88 17.35
N PHE A 25 17.98 -7.79 16.60
CA PHE A 25 16.97 -7.26 15.69
C PHE A 25 16.78 -8.26 14.54
N THR A 26 16.47 -9.51 14.84
CA THR A 26 15.78 -10.41 13.92
C THR A 26 14.31 -10.03 13.98
N GLY A 27 14.03 -8.79 13.55
CA GLY A 27 12.70 -8.39 13.12
C GLY A 27 12.41 -9.22 11.90
N LEU A 28 11.84 -10.40 12.15
CA LEU A 28 11.27 -11.29 11.18
C LEU A 28 10.31 -10.47 10.34
N MET A 29 10.79 -10.01 9.18
CA MET A 29 9.96 -9.57 8.08
C MET A 29 9.16 -10.80 7.67
N LEU A 30 8.07 -11.06 8.39
CA LEU A 30 6.95 -11.82 7.86
C LEU A 30 6.40 -10.95 6.72
N GLN A 31 7.08 -10.98 5.58
CA GLN A 31 6.42 -10.76 4.32
C GLN A 31 5.38 -11.86 4.28
N GLN A 32 4.16 -11.53 4.69
CA GLN A 32 2.99 -12.36 4.45
C GLN A 32 2.88 -12.48 2.94
N GLN A 33 3.57 -13.48 2.40
CA GLN A 33 3.33 -14.02 1.09
C GLN A 33 1.96 -14.70 1.20
N VAL A 34 0.90 -13.90 1.23
CA VAL A 34 -0.45 -14.39 1.01
C VAL A 34 -0.36 -15.12 -0.32
N ALA A 35 -0.54 -16.44 -0.28
CA ALA A 35 -0.51 -17.27 -1.47
C ALA A 35 -1.50 -16.67 -2.46
N ARG A 36 -0.98 -16.03 -3.50
CA ARG A 36 -1.74 -15.26 -4.49
C ARG A 36 -2.66 -16.13 -5.34
N ALA A 37 -2.46 -17.44 -5.32
CA ALA A 37 -3.06 -18.39 -6.24
C ALA A 37 -4.56 -18.63 -6.02
N ASP A 38 -5.10 -18.35 -4.83
CA ASP A 38 -6.46 -18.79 -4.46
C ASP A 38 -7.37 -17.68 -3.92
N LEU A 39 -7.08 -16.40 -4.20
CA LEU A 39 -8.00 -15.32 -3.82
C LEU A 39 -9.22 -15.31 -4.75
N PRO A 40 -10.45 -15.17 -4.23
CA PRO A 40 -11.63 -15.05 -5.07
C PRO A 40 -11.57 -13.75 -5.89
N ARG A 41 -12.13 -13.80 -7.09
CA ARG A 41 -12.34 -12.61 -7.92
C ARG A 41 -13.40 -11.72 -7.28
N LEU A 42 -13.19 -10.41 -7.29
CA LEU A 42 -14.18 -9.43 -6.87
C LEU A 42 -15.40 -9.54 -7.79
N SER A 43 -16.62 -9.65 -7.25
CA SER A 43 -17.83 -9.50 -8.06
C SER A 43 -18.17 -8.01 -8.19
N GLU A 44 -18.67 -7.57 -9.34
CA GLU A 44 -19.20 -6.21 -9.49
C GLU A 44 -20.41 -5.94 -8.58
N ASP A 45 -21.10 -6.98 -8.10
CA ASP A 45 -22.25 -6.88 -7.20
C ASP A 45 -21.84 -6.76 -5.72
N ASP A 46 -20.57 -7.00 -5.39
CA ASP A 46 -20.07 -6.84 -4.02
C ASP A 46 -20.21 -5.38 -3.55
N ASP A 47 -20.52 -5.18 -2.27
CA ASP A 47 -20.71 -3.84 -1.70
C ASP A 47 -19.48 -2.94 -1.90
N ILE A 48 -18.27 -3.51 -1.79
CA ILE A 48 -17.01 -2.77 -2.03
C ILE A 48 -16.82 -2.41 -3.50
N ALA A 49 -17.26 -3.26 -4.43
CA ALA A 49 -17.19 -2.96 -5.86
C ALA A 49 -18.15 -1.81 -6.21
N ARG A 50 -19.40 -1.90 -5.75
CA ARG A 50 -20.40 -0.84 -5.93
C ARG A 50 -19.97 0.48 -5.29
N SER A 51 -19.39 0.45 -4.09
CA SER A 51 -18.88 1.67 -3.43
C SER A 51 -17.74 2.36 -4.18
N LEU A 52 -16.98 1.61 -4.98
CA LEU A 52 -15.86 2.12 -5.76
C LEU A 52 -16.21 2.32 -7.24
N ASP A 53 -17.47 2.13 -7.64
CA ASP A 53 -17.89 2.10 -9.05
C ASP A 53 -16.99 1.17 -9.90
N TYR A 54 -16.66 0.00 -9.35
CA TYR A 54 -15.74 -0.94 -9.99
C TYR A 54 -16.40 -1.65 -11.18
N LYS A 55 -15.65 -1.77 -12.27
CA LYS A 55 -15.96 -2.62 -13.42
C LYS A 55 -14.78 -3.51 -13.77
N HIS A 56 -15.06 -4.73 -14.24
CA HIS A 56 -14.07 -5.67 -14.76
C HIS A 56 -13.44 -5.20 -16.07
N ASP A 57 -14.17 -4.39 -16.81
CA ASP A 57 -13.79 -3.87 -18.11
C ASP A 57 -13.92 -2.35 -18.10
N ALA A 58 -12.78 -1.67 -18.18
CA ALA A 58 -12.71 -0.22 -18.19
C ALA A 58 -13.44 0.41 -19.39
N THR A 59 -13.61 -0.32 -20.49
CA THR A 59 -14.36 0.17 -21.66
C THR A 59 -15.86 0.32 -21.39
N GLN A 60 -16.37 -0.31 -20.32
CA GLN A 60 -17.76 -0.25 -19.89
C GLN A 60 -18.00 0.77 -18.77
N VAL A 61 -16.99 1.57 -18.40
CA VAL A 61 -17.09 2.55 -17.32
C VAL A 61 -17.74 3.84 -17.81
N GLU A 62 -18.87 4.16 -17.20
CA GLU A 62 -19.54 5.46 -17.35
C GLU A 62 -19.35 6.28 -16.07
N HIS A 63 -18.14 6.83 -15.87
CA HIS A 63 -17.84 7.63 -14.67
C HIS A 63 -17.04 8.89 -15.03
N ARG A 64 -17.44 10.05 -14.49
CA ARG A 64 -16.84 11.38 -14.81
C ARG A 64 -15.33 11.53 -14.57
N ARG A 65 -14.73 10.63 -13.78
CA ARG A 65 -13.29 10.59 -13.46
C ARG A 65 -12.50 9.64 -14.36
N TYR A 66 -13.19 8.76 -15.10
CA TYR A 66 -12.54 7.82 -16.01
C TYR A 66 -11.96 8.57 -17.21
N GLN A 67 -10.80 8.11 -17.66
CA GLN A 67 -10.17 8.53 -18.91
C GLN A 67 -9.72 7.28 -19.66
N GLU A 68 -9.76 7.32 -20.99
CA GLU A 68 -9.36 6.20 -21.82
C GLU A 68 -7.94 5.73 -21.49
N GLY A 69 -7.77 4.41 -21.40
CA GLY A 69 -6.51 3.77 -21.04
C GLY A 69 -6.25 3.65 -19.54
N GLN A 70 -7.11 4.20 -18.66
CA GLN A 70 -7.00 3.92 -17.22
C GLN A 70 -7.48 2.51 -16.92
N ILE A 71 -6.57 1.62 -16.51
CA ILE A 71 -6.90 0.25 -16.13
C ILE A 71 -6.25 -0.11 -14.80
N CYS A 72 -6.72 -1.16 -14.15
CA CYS A 72 -6.11 -1.67 -12.93
C CYS A 72 -4.63 -2.00 -13.16
N GLY A 73 -4.27 -2.58 -14.31
CA GLY A 73 -2.89 -2.95 -14.65
C GLY A 73 -1.88 -1.79 -14.73
N ASN A 74 -2.34 -0.53 -14.83
CA ASN A 74 -1.50 0.67 -14.80
C ASN A 74 -1.83 1.62 -13.63
N CYS A 75 -2.53 1.11 -12.61
CA CYS A 75 -2.88 1.84 -11.40
C CYS A 75 -1.81 1.66 -10.32
N ALA A 76 -1.42 2.73 -9.61
CA ALA A 76 -0.40 2.65 -8.55
C ALA A 76 -0.81 1.73 -7.37
N LEU A 77 -2.10 1.42 -7.24
CA LEU A 77 -2.64 0.53 -6.20
C LEU A 77 -2.61 -0.94 -6.60
N TRP A 78 -2.29 -1.26 -7.85
CA TRP A 78 -2.14 -2.64 -8.32
C TRP A 78 -0.86 -3.24 -7.81
N ARG A 79 -0.96 -4.43 -7.19
CA ARG A 79 0.15 -5.13 -6.54
C ARG A 79 0.65 -6.31 -7.36
N GLY A 80 0.28 -6.38 -8.65
CA GLY A 80 0.62 -7.50 -9.52
C GLY A 80 -0.36 -8.67 -9.39
N GLY A 81 -0.25 -9.59 -10.34
CA GLY A 81 -1.14 -10.73 -10.52
C GLY A 81 -0.66 -11.56 -11.71
N ASP A 82 -1.58 -12.28 -12.32
CA ASP A 82 -1.39 -12.86 -13.66
C ASP A 82 -1.80 -11.86 -14.74
N ASP A 83 -1.95 -12.33 -15.99
CA ASP A 83 -2.31 -11.50 -17.14
C ASP A 83 -3.76 -10.99 -17.08
N GLU A 84 -4.63 -11.59 -16.27
CA GLU A 84 -6.07 -11.29 -16.21
C GLU A 84 -6.49 -10.70 -14.85
N TRP A 85 -5.92 -11.17 -13.74
CA TRP A 85 -6.38 -10.89 -12.38
C TRP A 85 -5.22 -10.59 -11.43
N GLY A 86 -5.41 -9.64 -10.52
CA GLY A 86 -4.38 -9.26 -9.57
C GLY A 86 -4.88 -8.58 -8.33
N VAL A 87 -3.96 -8.38 -7.40
CA VAL A 87 -4.27 -7.82 -6.08
C VAL A 87 -4.32 -6.31 -6.17
N CYS A 88 -5.37 -5.70 -5.61
CA CYS A 88 -5.46 -4.26 -5.42
C CYS A 88 -5.29 -3.91 -3.93
N GLN A 89 -4.45 -2.92 -3.62
CA GLN A 89 -4.11 -2.56 -2.24
C GLN A 89 -5.33 -2.16 -1.38
N ILE A 90 -6.37 -1.58 -1.99
CA ILE A 90 -7.57 -1.11 -1.29
C ILE A 90 -8.73 -2.11 -1.30
N ILE A 91 -8.57 -3.26 -1.97
CA ILE A 91 -9.57 -4.32 -2.04
C ILE A 91 -8.99 -5.58 -1.39
N PRO A 92 -9.09 -5.71 -0.05
CA PRO A 92 -8.45 -6.79 0.67
C PRO A 92 -9.10 -8.14 0.35
N GLY A 93 -8.27 -9.17 0.18
CA GLY A 93 -8.72 -10.56 0.06
C GLY A 93 -9.44 -10.92 -1.24
N LYS A 94 -9.42 -10.05 -2.26
CA LYS A 94 -10.03 -10.32 -3.57
C LYS A 94 -9.11 -9.89 -4.71
N LEU A 95 -9.30 -10.50 -5.88
CA LEU A 95 -8.62 -10.13 -7.12
C LEU A 95 -9.50 -9.21 -7.96
N VAL A 96 -8.89 -8.21 -8.58
CA VAL A 96 -9.52 -7.35 -9.60
C VAL A 96 -8.98 -7.71 -10.97
N ALA A 97 -9.82 -7.56 -12.00
CA ALA A 97 -9.43 -7.70 -13.39
C ALA A 97 -8.37 -6.66 -13.74
N ARG A 98 -7.32 -7.06 -14.47
CA ARG A 98 -6.23 -6.20 -14.97
C ARG A 98 -6.78 -5.08 -15.86
N GLU A 99 -7.76 -5.40 -16.69
CA GLU A 99 -8.45 -4.46 -17.59
C GLU A 99 -9.60 -3.71 -16.91
N GLY A 100 -9.81 -3.90 -15.61
CA GLY A 100 -10.86 -3.24 -14.87
C GLY A 100 -10.52 -1.80 -14.49
N TRP A 101 -11.46 -1.12 -13.84
CA TRP A 101 -11.26 0.22 -13.31
C TRP A 101 -12.17 0.47 -12.10
N CYS A 102 -11.75 1.36 -11.20
CA CYS A 102 -12.60 1.88 -10.14
C CYS A 102 -12.32 3.36 -9.89
N ASN A 103 -13.20 4.02 -9.15
CA ASN A 103 -13.17 5.45 -8.90
C ASN A 103 -11.97 5.91 -8.03
N ALA A 104 -11.23 4.97 -7.45
CA ALA A 104 -9.98 5.21 -6.71
C ALA A 104 -8.72 5.01 -7.58
N TRP A 105 -8.87 4.84 -8.90
CA TRP A 105 -7.73 4.78 -9.83
C TRP A 105 -6.80 5.98 -9.64
N VAL A 106 -5.50 5.70 -9.66
CA VAL A 106 -4.42 6.69 -9.61
C VAL A 106 -3.29 6.20 -10.50
N GLN A 107 -2.69 7.12 -11.25
CA GLN A 107 -1.61 6.83 -12.19
C GLN A 107 -0.45 6.10 -11.50
N GLY A 108 -0.10 4.92 -12.04
CA GLY A 108 1.03 4.09 -11.62
C GLY A 108 2.25 4.19 -12.51
#